data_AF-H0GZT2-F1
#
_entry.id   AF-H0GZT2-F1
#
_cell.length_a   1.000
_cell.length_b   1.000
_cell.length_c   1.000
_cell.angle_alpha   90.00
_cell.angle_beta   90.00
_cell.angle_gamma   90.00
#
_symmetry.space_group_name_H-M   'P 1'
#
loop_
_entity.id
_entity.type
_entity.pdbx_description
1 polymer ?
#
loop_
_entity_poly.entity_id
_entity_poly.type
_entity_poly.pdbx_seq_one_letter_code
_entity_poly.pdbx_strand_id
1 'polypeptide(L)'
;MNIRIFQNIRGASIKMEHKMQYLSTIINEQEIGANGWDQVAKRMNRYLFEQNVRKNEEFFFDAIDCQRFFERNFVGLLSPKRVTYSGSLSVELWPYIKEAQSSCTDEHLV
;
A
#
# COMPACT_ATOMS: atom_id res chain seq x y z
N MET A 1 13.05 22.95 4.69
CA MET A 1 11.78 22.69 3.98
C MET A 1 10.92 21.76 4.84
N ASN A 2 9.64 22.06 5.08
CA ASN A 2 8.80 21.38 6.09
C ASN A 2 8.00 20.20 5.48
N ILE A 3 8.05 19.01 6.10
CA ILE A 3 7.34 17.79 5.68
C ILE A 3 5.83 18.01 5.42
N ARG A 4 5.19 18.93 6.17
CA ARG A 4 3.77 19.23 6.00
C ARG A 4 3.47 19.98 4.70
N ILE A 5 4.43 20.76 4.19
CA ILE A 5 4.30 21.48 2.92
C ILE A 5 4.34 20.48 1.76
N PHE A 6 5.24 19.49 1.80
CA PHE A 6 5.34 18.45 0.76
C PHE A 6 4.08 17.59 0.66
N GLN A 7 3.48 17.25 1.81
CA GLN A 7 2.24 16.49 1.88
C GLN A 7 1.03 17.26 1.33
N ASN A 8 0.98 18.59 1.52
CA ASN A 8 -0.06 19.45 0.94
C ASN A 8 0.12 19.64 -0.59
N ILE A 9 1.35 19.59 -1.11
CA ILE A 9 1.61 19.69 -2.56
C ILE A 9 1.20 18.42 -3.31
N ARG A 10 1.20 17.24 -2.65
CA ARG A 10 0.69 15.97 -3.20
C ARG A 10 -0.84 15.89 -3.33
N GLY A 11 -1.54 17.02 -3.45
CA GLY A 11 -3.01 17.09 -3.55
C GLY A 11 -3.64 16.28 -4.69
N ALA A 12 -2.85 15.73 -5.63
CA ALA A 12 -3.31 14.76 -6.61
C ALA A 12 -3.25 13.33 -6.06
N SER A 13 -4.41 12.71 -5.88
CA SER A 13 -4.52 11.26 -5.69
C SER A 13 -3.83 10.56 -6.86
N ILE A 14 -2.69 9.91 -6.60
CA ILE A 14 -1.95 9.16 -7.62
C ILE A 14 -2.84 8.04 -8.17
N LYS A 15 -2.83 7.83 -9.48
CA LYS A 15 -3.66 6.81 -10.14
C LYS A 15 -3.35 5.40 -9.62
N MET A 16 -4.33 4.50 -9.75
CA MET A 16 -4.23 3.13 -9.27
C MET A 16 -3.04 2.37 -9.87
N GLU A 17 -2.75 2.57 -11.16
CA GLU A 17 -1.61 1.95 -11.86
C GLU A 17 -0.27 2.25 -11.18
N HIS A 18 -0.06 3.49 -10.74
CA HIS A 18 1.17 3.87 -10.05
C HIS A 18 1.21 3.36 -8.61
N LYS A 19 0.05 3.16 -7.96
CA LYS A 19 -0.03 2.47 -6.66
C LYS A 19 0.33 0.99 -6.80
N MET A 20 -0.08 0.34 -7.87
CA MET A 20 0.31 -1.04 -8.17
C MET A 20 1.82 -1.12 -8.45
N GLN A 21 2.36 -0.21 -9.25
CA GLN A 21 3.81 -0.13 -9.49
C GLN A 21 4.60 0.10 -8.19
N TYR A 22 4.08 0.94 -7.29
CA TYR A 22 4.67 1.18 -5.96
C TYR A 22 4.77 -0.12 -5.14
N LEU A 23 3.68 -0.89 -5.05
CA LEU A 23 3.67 -2.15 -4.32
C LEU A 23 4.59 -3.20 -4.97
N SER A 24 4.59 -3.31 -6.30
CA SER A 24 5.52 -4.18 -7.02
C SER A 24 6.98 -3.82 -6.75
N THR A 25 7.29 -2.52 -6.67
CA THR A 25 8.65 -2.05 -6.35
C THR A 25 9.07 -2.46 -4.94
N ILE A 26 8.17 -2.40 -3.96
CA ILE A 26 8.45 -2.88 -2.59
C ILE A 26 8.76 -4.38 -2.59
N ILE A 27 7.93 -5.20 -3.26
CA ILE A 27 8.11 -6.65 -3.32
C ILE A 27 9.45 -7.00 -3.94
N ASN A 28 9.76 -6.40 -5.10
CA ASN A 28 11.01 -6.67 -5.80
C ASN A 28 12.25 -6.23 -4.99
N GLU A 29 12.18 -5.10 -4.28
CA GLU A 29 13.28 -4.67 -3.40
C GLU A 29 13.49 -5.65 -2.24
N GLN A 30 12.40 -6.18 -1.66
CA GLN A 30 12.47 -7.20 -0.61
C GLN A 30 13.12 -8.50 -1.13
N GLU A 31 12.76 -8.94 -2.35
CA GLU A 31 13.28 -10.17 -2.97
C GLU A 31 14.78 -10.10 -3.27
N ILE A 32 15.30 -8.94 -3.66
CA ILE A 32 16.74 -8.73 -3.87
C ILE A 32 17.52 -8.43 -2.57
N GLY A 33 16.86 -8.50 -1.41
CA GLY A 33 17.45 -8.24 -0.09
C GLY A 33 17.72 -6.76 0.20
N ALA A 34 17.18 -5.85 -0.61
CA ALA A 34 17.27 -4.42 -0.39
C ALA A 34 16.18 -3.98 0.60
N ASN A 35 16.52 -3.89 1.89
CA ASN A 35 15.57 -3.50 2.95
C ASN A 35 15.34 -1.98 3.08
N GLY A 36 15.56 -1.20 2.00
CA GLY A 36 15.62 0.26 2.08
C GLY A 36 14.42 0.95 1.45
N TRP A 37 13.58 1.59 2.26
CA TRP A 37 12.57 2.56 1.77
C TRP A 37 13.18 3.66 0.89
N ASP A 38 14.47 3.96 1.07
CA ASP A 38 15.24 4.88 0.23
C ASP A 38 15.35 4.39 -1.23
N GLN A 39 15.55 3.09 -1.44
CA GLN A 39 15.64 2.51 -2.79
C GLN A 39 14.27 2.47 -3.47
N VAL A 40 13.23 2.13 -2.71
CA VAL A 40 11.84 2.21 -3.20
C VAL A 40 11.51 3.64 -3.63
N ALA A 41 11.85 4.64 -2.80
CA ALA A 41 11.65 6.05 -3.11
C ALA A 41 12.35 6.45 -4.42
N LYS A 42 13.64 6.12 -4.55
CA LYS A 42 14.45 6.43 -5.75
C LYS A 42 13.88 5.80 -7.02
N ARG A 43 13.54 4.51 -6.98
CA ARG A 43 12.98 3.80 -8.14
C ARG A 43 11.63 4.38 -8.55
N MET A 44 10.79 4.68 -7.57
CA MET A 44 9.47 5.23 -7.85
C MET A 44 9.52 6.67 -8.33
N ASN A 45 10.45 7.50 -7.82
CA ASN A 45 10.67 8.84 -8.35
C ASN A 45 11.08 8.80 -9.83
N ARG A 46 12.00 7.91 -10.19
CA ARG A 46 12.41 7.70 -11.58
C ARG A 46 11.21 7.28 -12.44
N TYR A 47 10.47 6.25 -12.01
CA TYR A 47 9.28 5.77 -12.72
C TYR A 47 8.25 6.89 -12.93
N LEU A 48 7.92 7.66 -11.89
CA LEU A 48 6.90 8.71 -11.98
C LEU A 48 7.34 9.89 -12.85
N PHE A 49 8.63 10.17 -12.90
CA PHE A 49 9.21 11.13 -13.83
C PHE A 49 9.07 10.65 -15.28
N GLU A 50 9.44 9.39 -15.57
CA GLU A 50 9.31 8.78 -16.91
C GLU A 50 7.85 8.74 -17.38
N GLN A 51 6.90 8.49 -16.46
CA GLN A 51 5.47 8.50 -16.75
C GLN A 51 4.87 9.91 -16.87
N ASN A 52 5.67 10.97 -16.80
CA ASN A 52 5.23 12.37 -16.82
C ASN A 52 4.16 12.70 -15.77
N VAL A 53 4.11 11.96 -14.66
CA VAL A 53 3.15 12.15 -13.57
C VAL A 53 3.46 13.44 -12.81
N ARG A 54 4.76 13.77 -12.69
CA ARG A 54 5.24 15.01 -12.10
C ARG A 54 6.50 15.48 -12.82
N LYS A 55 6.51 16.73 -13.26
CA LYS A 55 7.56 17.24 -14.17
C LYS A 55 8.84 17.69 -13.46
N ASN A 56 8.74 18.27 -12.26
CA ASN A 56 9.86 19.07 -11.71
C ASN A 56 10.24 18.76 -10.26
N GLU A 57 9.52 17.88 -9.56
CA GLU A 57 9.81 17.56 -8.16
C GLU A 57 9.69 16.05 -7.92
N GLU A 58 10.61 15.51 -7.12
CA GLU A 58 10.55 14.14 -6.63
C GLU A 58 9.20 13.89 -5.96
N PHE A 59 8.58 12.76 -6.27
CA PHE A 59 7.32 12.40 -5.63
C PHE A 59 7.56 12.09 -4.16
N PHE A 60 8.56 11.27 -3.84
CA PHE A 60 9.04 10.88 -2.51
C PHE A 60 10.29 11.66 -2.13
N PHE A 61 10.28 12.37 -1.00
CA PHE A 61 11.42 13.16 -0.56
C PHE A 61 12.52 12.31 0.09
N ASP A 62 12.14 11.36 0.93
CA ASP A 62 13.05 10.47 1.64
C ASP A 62 12.38 9.11 1.95
N ALA A 63 13.16 8.21 2.56
CA ALA A 63 12.71 6.92 3.04
C ALA A 63 11.49 7.01 3.98
N ILE A 64 11.47 8.01 4.87
CA ILE A 64 10.40 8.17 5.88
C ILE A 64 9.10 8.58 5.20
N ASP A 65 9.18 9.47 4.22
CA ASP A 65 8.06 9.96 3.44
C ASP A 65 7.49 8.86 2.52
N CYS A 66 8.36 8.04 1.93
CA CYS A 66 7.98 6.82 1.21
C CYS A 66 7.22 5.85 2.12
N GLN A 67 7.77 5.52 3.29
CA GLN A 67 7.10 4.65 4.25
C GLN A 67 5.75 5.20 4.71
N ARG A 68 5.66 6.50 5.02
CA ARG A 68 4.40 7.15 5.41
C ARG A 68 3.34 7.10 4.31
N PHE A 69 3.76 7.17 3.04
CA PHE A 69 2.82 6.97 1.94
C PHE A 69 2.25 5.56 1.94
N PHE A 70 3.08 4.55 2.22
CA PHE A 70 2.60 3.17 2.39
C PHE A 70 1.58 3.05 3.53
N GLU A 71 1.93 3.57 4.70
CA GLU A 71 1.08 3.54 5.90
C GLU A 71 -0.28 4.19 5.65
N ARG A 72 -0.30 5.37 5.02
CA ARG A 72 -1.53 6.13 4.77
C ARG A 72 -2.45 5.48 3.75
N ASN A 73 -1.89 4.87 2.70
CA ASN A 73 -2.68 4.39 1.56
C ASN A 73 -3.04 2.91 1.66
N PHE A 74 -2.26 2.10 2.39
CA PHE A 74 -2.41 0.65 2.34
C PHE A 74 -2.57 -0.02 3.71
N VAL A 75 -2.03 0.51 4.82
CA VAL A 75 -2.16 -0.15 6.14
C VAL A 75 -3.62 -0.26 6.60
N GLY A 76 -4.47 0.71 6.23
CA GLY A 76 -5.91 0.61 6.46
C GLY A 76 -6.59 -0.53 5.69
N LEU A 77 -6.04 -0.94 4.54
CA LEU A 77 -6.50 -2.08 3.74
C LEU A 77 -5.97 -3.42 4.27
N LEU A 78 -4.84 -3.40 4.99
CA LEU A 78 -4.20 -4.57 5.60
C LEU A 78 -4.75 -4.89 7.00
N SER A 79 -5.61 -4.05 7.55
CA SER A 79 -6.19 -4.21 8.88
C SER A 79 -7.38 -5.19 8.85
N PRO A 80 -7.34 -6.34 9.54
CA PRO A 80 -8.51 -7.25 9.63
C PRO A 80 -9.70 -6.60 10.36
N LYS A 81 -9.46 -5.54 11.13
CA LYS A 81 -10.44 -4.89 12.01
C LYS A 81 -11.28 -3.78 11.36
N ARG A 82 -11.27 -3.64 10.02
CA ARG A 82 -12.21 -2.77 9.32
C ARG A 82 -12.84 -3.45 8.11
N VAL A 83 -13.52 -4.57 8.36
CA VAL A 83 -14.65 -4.97 7.50
C VAL A 83 -15.85 -4.08 7.83
N THR A 84 -15.71 -2.79 7.56
CA THR A 84 -16.83 -1.89 7.27
C THR A 84 -16.47 -1.08 6.03
N TYR A 85 -15.98 -1.78 4.99
CA TYR A 85 -16.11 -1.28 3.63
C TYR A 85 -17.45 -1.77 3.11
N SER A 86 -18.39 -0.82 3.05
CA SER A 86 -19.58 -0.90 2.21
C SER A 86 -19.11 -1.10 0.76
N GLY A 87 -19.19 -2.35 0.31
CA GLY A 87 -18.78 -2.74 -1.03
C GLY A 87 -19.00 -4.23 -1.20
N SER A 88 -20.26 -4.60 -1.49
CA SER A 88 -20.70 -5.86 -2.12
C SER A 88 -19.72 -7.05 -2.01
N LEU A 89 -19.38 -7.50 -0.81
CA LEU A 89 -18.65 -8.75 -0.67
C LEU A 89 -19.65 -9.86 -1.03
N SER A 90 -19.37 -10.53 -2.15
CA SER A 90 -20.24 -11.51 -2.80
C SER A 90 -20.89 -12.45 -1.78
N VAL A 91 -22.23 -12.52 -1.82
CA VAL A 91 -23.05 -13.49 -1.06
C VAL A 91 -22.52 -14.92 -1.24
N GLU A 92 -21.89 -15.20 -2.38
CA GLU A 92 -21.36 -16.51 -2.77
C GLU A 92 -20.15 -16.95 -1.94
N LEU A 93 -19.45 -16.03 -1.26
CA LEU A 93 -18.28 -16.37 -0.43
C LEU A 93 -18.65 -16.74 1.02
N TRP A 94 -19.89 -16.49 1.45
CA TRP A 94 -20.36 -16.79 2.80
C TRP A 94 -20.27 -18.27 3.22
N PRO A 95 -20.55 -19.26 2.34
CA PRO A 95 -20.42 -20.67 2.71
C PRO A 95 -18.98 -21.03 3.10
N TYR A 96 -18.01 -20.55 2.33
CA TYR A 96 -16.58 -20.81 2.56
C TYR A 96 -16.06 -20.11 3.82
N ILE A 97 -16.54 -18.88 4.10
CA ILE A 97 -16.21 -18.17 5.33
C ILE A 97 -16.74 -18.92 6.56
N LYS A 98 -17.97 -19.44 6.50
CA LYS A 98 -18.55 -20.23 7.60
C LYS A 98 -17.79 -21.54 7.81
N GLU A 99 -17.42 -22.23 6.74
CA GLU A 99 -16.67 -23.49 6.82
C GLU A 99 -15.29 -23.28 7.46
N ALA A 100 -14.55 -22.26 7.03
CA ALA A 100 -13.26 -21.90 7.61
C ALA A 100 -13.37 -21.54 9.11
N GLN A 101 -14.44 -20.86 9.51
CA GLN A 101 -14.68 -20.52 10.92
C GLN A 101 -14.97 -21.76 11.75
N SER A 102 -15.81 -22.68 11.26
CA SER A 102 -16.12 -23.94 11.95
C SER A 102 -14.86 -24.81 12.14
N SER A 103 -13.99 -24.89 11.13
CA SER A 103 -12.73 -25.65 11.21
C SER A 103 -11.72 -25.07 12.21
N CYS A 104 -11.80 -23.77 12.53
CA CYS A 104 -10.94 -23.16 13.53
C CYS A 104 -11.45 -23.33 14.98
N THR A 105 -12.70 -23.76 15.17
CA THR A 105 -13.30 -23.93 16.51
C THR A 105 -13.16 -25.33 17.11
N ASP A 106 -12.71 -26.34 16.34
CA ASP A 106 -12.52 -27.70 16.85
C ASP A 106 -11.24 -27.90 17.69
N GLU A 107 -10.32 -26.93 17.72
CA GLU A 107 -9.10 -27.00 18.55
C GLU A 107 -9.27 -26.52 20.00
N HIS A 108 -10.48 -26.13 20.42
CA HIS A 108 -10.69 -25.54 21.76
C HIS A 108 -11.76 -26.19 22.66
N LEU A 109 -12.14 -27.44 22.42
CA LEU A 109 -12.86 -28.23 23.43
C LEU A 109 -12.15 -29.56 23.70
N VAL A 110 -11.43 -29.54 24.82
CA VAL A 110 -11.06 -30.69 25.66
C VAL A 110 -12.29 -31.54 25.96
#